data_AF-A0A5E4P696-F1
#
_entry.id   AF-A0A5E4P696-F1
#
_cell.length_a   1.000
_cell.length_b   1.000
_cell.length_c   1.000
_cell.angle_alpha   90.00
_cell.angle_beta   90.00
_cell.angle_gamma   90.00
#
_symmetry.space_group_name_H-M   'P 1'
#
loop_
_entity.id
_entity.type
_entity.pdbx_description
1 polymer ?
#
loop_
_entity_poly.entity_id
_entity_poly.type
_entity_poly.pdbx_seq_one_letter_code
_entity_poly.pdbx_strand_id
1 'polypeptide(L)'
;MQAICRFNTTNSKKKSVQWYNESILPLLWGKTFSSPQTVLNQFDQIITTADGKLIDNTRTIEEDICKTLLAKGVTPSTLIWDPTNFFTYIEKGGALPQKGASKEKRFDKNIVSLGLVVSKENIPLMHTVYEGDVHESKTFSALVDALYTRLSRVSKDANDFVIIFDKGNNSEENIPFVNNRFHFIGGLKKNQLKHLFNVGLENFEELYTSRNGNIVNGYRTKEMVYGKPYTIVVCFNQKSFDKQKLKTEESVKKISRRFEKLALKLSAKKKGKPTTIKGVSVQVYDFLYKQYRALFTWRFNEQTQVLTWSVNQDAFREREKTYGKNLVFTDLDGWATADIAKTYNSKAIVESDFRVLKDRLVISAKPFFGRLDNRLRMHLFTCVLSLVLYRYMLFKLKDLKLTEPVIREEIRNMRLAFVKEDGSNSVKKVLENMTPIQVRIYNCLGLEKYVP
;
A
#
# COMPACT_ATOMS: atom_id res chain seq x y z
N MET A 1 -14.90 -19.30 -5.19
CA MET A 1 -14.77 -19.32 -6.67
C MET A 1 -14.21 -18.01 -7.21
N GLN A 2 -14.93 -16.88 -7.11
CA GLN A 2 -14.52 -15.60 -7.72
C GLN A 2 -13.10 -15.16 -7.36
N ALA A 3 -12.72 -15.28 -6.09
CA ALA A 3 -11.36 -14.98 -5.63
C ALA A 3 -10.29 -15.87 -6.31
N ILE A 4 -10.55 -17.18 -6.43
CA ILE A 4 -9.59 -18.12 -7.06
C ILE A 4 -9.48 -17.83 -8.56
N CYS A 5 -10.62 -17.62 -9.24
CA CYS A 5 -10.62 -17.25 -10.65
C CYS A 5 -9.81 -15.98 -10.87
N ARG A 6 -10.01 -14.95 -10.04
CA ARG A 6 -9.30 -13.67 -10.13
C ARG A 6 -7.80 -13.82 -9.97
N PHE A 7 -7.35 -14.68 -9.06
CA PHE A 7 -5.93 -14.96 -8.86
C PHE A 7 -5.28 -15.68 -10.05
N ASN A 8 -6.04 -16.54 -10.74
CA ASN A 8 -5.54 -17.29 -11.89
C ASN A 8 -5.60 -16.47 -13.18
N THR A 9 -6.69 -15.73 -13.40
CA THR A 9 -6.94 -15.00 -14.65
C THR A 9 -7.92 -13.84 -14.48
N THR A 10 -7.70 -12.76 -15.23
CA THR A 10 -8.58 -11.59 -15.24
C THR A 10 -9.81 -11.84 -16.13
N ASN A 11 -10.82 -12.51 -15.58
CA ASN A 11 -12.04 -12.86 -16.30
C ASN A 11 -13.26 -12.02 -15.91
N SER A 12 -14.15 -11.80 -16.88
CA SER A 12 -15.51 -11.28 -16.60
C SER A 12 -16.31 -12.28 -15.77
N LYS A 13 -17.43 -11.86 -15.17
CA LYS A 13 -18.27 -12.79 -14.38
C LYS A 13 -18.80 -13.95 -15.24
N LYS A 14 -19.13 -13.70 -16.52
CA LYS A 14 -19.45 -14.75 -17.48
C LYS A 14 -18.30 -15.74 -17.66
N LYS A 15 -17.11 -15.22 -17.99
CA LYS A 15 -15.92 -16.06 -18.20
C LYS A 15 -15.47 -16.77 -16.92
N SER A 16 -15.76 -16.25 -15.74
CA SER A 16 -15.38 -16.89 -14.47
C SER A 16 -16.19 -18.15 -14.16
N VAL A 17 -17.45 -18.22 -14.59
CA VAL A 17 -18.27 -19.44 -14.47
C VAL A 17 -17.78 -20.50 -15.45
N GLN A 18 -17.49 -20.09 -16.69
CA GLN A 18 -16.87 -20.97 -17.68
C GLN A 18 -15.52 -21.51 -17.19
N TRP A 19 -14.63 -20.64 -16.74
CA TRP A 19 -13.33 -21.00 -16.16
C TRP A 19 -13.48 -21.98 -14.99
N TYR A 20 -14.48 -21.78 -14.12
CA TYR A 20 -14.73 -22.70 -13.02
C TYR A 20 -15.05 -24.11 -13.55
N ASN A 21 -15.97 -24.21 -14.51
CA ASN A 21 -16.38 -25.48 -15.11
C ASN A 21 -15.23 -26.20 -15.85
N GLU A 22 -14.28 -25.45 -16.41
CA GLU A 22 -13.09 -25.96 -17.10
C GLU A 22 -11.93 -26.28 -16.15
N SER A 23 -12.01 -25.86 -14.87
CA SER A 23 -10.96 -26.08 -13.87
C SER A 23 -11.13 -27.40 -13.12
N ILE A 24 -10.19 -27.73 -12.24
CA ILE A 24 -10.31 -28.87 -11.31
C ILE A 24 -11.34 -28.62 -10.18
N LEU A 25 -11.76 -27.38 -9.96
CA LEU A 25 -12.59 -27.00 -8.81
C LEU A 25 -13.99 -27.68 -8.76
N PRO A 26 -14.71 -27.94 -9.86
CA PRO A 26 -15.97 -28.68 -9.80
C PRO A 26 -15.78 -30.08 -9.20
N LEU A 27 -14.66 -30.74 -9.49
CA LEU A 27 -14.32 -32.05 -8.94
C LEU A 27 -13.99 -31.97 -7.45
N LEU A 28 -13.25 -30.94 -7.03
CA LEU A 28 -12.84 -30.78 -5.62
C LEU A 28 -13.97 -30.26 -4.73
N TRP A 29 -14.85 -29.41 -5.28
CA TRP A 29 -15.83 -28.68 -4.48
C TRP A 29 -17.24 -29.26 -4.59
N GLY A 30 -17.55 -30.01 -5.65
CA GLY A 30 -18.87 -30.62 -5.87
C GLY A 30 -20.00 -29.59 -6.03
N LYS A 31 -19.67 -28.34 -6.40
CA LYS A 31 -20.64 -27.27 -6.61
C LYS A 31 -20.75 -26.93 -8.09
N THR A 32 -21.95 -26.55 -8.52
CA THR A 32 -22.21 -26.05 -9.88
C THR A 32 -22.68 -24.60 -9.80
N PHE A 33 -22.28 -23.79 -10.77
CA PHE A 33 -22.74 -22.40 -10.91
C PHE A 33 -23.47 -22.29 -12.24
N SER A 34 -24.79 -22.17 -12.18
CA SER A 34 -25.66 -22.17 -13.37
C SER A 34 -25.53 -20.90 -14.22
N SER A 35 -25.27 -19.75 -13.60
CA SER A 35 -25.17 -18.49 -14.32
C SER A 35 -24.30 -17.44 -13.61
N PRO A 36 -23.82 -16.42 -14.34
CA PRO A 36 -23.16 -15.26 -13.75
C PRO A 36 -24.10 -14.45 -12.84
N GLN A 37 -25.41 -14.49 -13.11
CA GLN A 37 -26.41 -13.80 -12.30
C GLN A 37 -26.49 -14.42 -10.90
N THR A 38 -26.34 -15.73 -10.77
CA THR A 38 -26.27 -16.42 -9.47
C THR A 38 -25.16 -15.85 -8.59
N VAL A 39 -24.00 -15.53 -9.18
CA VAL A 39 -22.88 -14.89 -8.46
C VAL A 39 -23.23 -13.47 -8.02
N LEU A 40 -23.87 -12.68 -8.88
CA LEU A 40 -24.27 -11.31 -8.55
C LEU A 40 -25.35 -11.28 -7.46
N ASN A 41 -26.32 -12.19 -7.52
CA ASN A 41 -27.35 -12.33 -6.48
C ASN A 41 -26.72 -12.64 -5.12
N GLN A 42 -25.71 -13.52 -5.08
CA GLN A 42 -24.96 -13.78 -3.84
C GLN A 42 -24.19 -12.54 -3.36
N PHE A 43 -23.63 -11.74 -4.26
CA PHE A 43 -22.97 -10.48 -3.87
C PHE A 43 -23.97 -9.51 -3.24
N ASP A 44 -25.15 -9.38 -3.84
CA ASP A 44 -26.22 -8.51 -3.35
C ASP A 44 -26.82 -9.04 -2.02
N GLN A 45 -26.72 -10.33 -1.71
CA GLN A 45 -27.07 -10.92 -0.40
C GLN A 45 -25.99 -10.69 0.68
N ILE A 46 -24.71 -10.71 0.32
CA ILE A 46 -23.61 -10.48 1.27
C ILE A 46 -23.54 -9.00 1.64
N ILE A 47 -23.72 -8.10 0.67
CA ILE A 47 -23.80 -6.66 0.91
C ILE A 47 -25.16 -6.16 0.45
N THR A 48 -26.05 -5.99 1.42
CA THR A 48 -27.42 -5.54 1.20
C THR A 48 -27.63 -4.12 1.74
N THR A 49 -28.72 -3.50 1.31
CA THR A 49 -29.18 -2.22 1.85
C THR A 49 -30.56 -2.45 2.44
N ALA A 50 -30.72 -2.22 3.74
CA ALA A 50 -32.00 -2.27 4.44
C ALA A 50 -32.24 -0.93 5.14
N ASP A 51 -33.42 -0.34 4.95
CA ASP A 51 -33.81 0.95 5.55
C ASP A 51 -32.80 2.09 5.30
N GLY A 52 -32.22 2.13 4.10
CA GLY A 52 -31.20 3.10 3.72
C GLY A 52 -29.82 2.90 4.38
N LYS A 53 -29.65 1.85 5.19
CA LYS A 53 -28.37 1.47 5.81
C LYS A 53 -27.74 0.29 5.07
N LEU A 54 -26.45 0.41 4.81
CA LEU A 54 -25.65 -0.65 4.24
C LEU A 54 -25.35 -1.72 5.31
N ILE A 55 -25.73 -2.96 5.04
CA ILE A 55 -25.37 -4.12 5.85
C ILE A 55 -24.27 -4.87 5.09
N ASP A 56 -23.07 -4.88 5.65
CA ASP A 56 -21.87 -5.44 5.02
C ASP A 56 -21.42 -6.70 5.77
N ASN A 57 -21.89 -7.87 5.32
CA ASN A 57 -21.55 -9.15 5.93
C ASN A 57 -20.12 -9.62 5.57
N THR A 58 -19.37 -8.89 4.73
CA THR A 58 -17.97 -9.25 4.46
C THR A 58 -17.12 -9.19 5.72
N ARG A 59 -17.48 -8.33 6.68
CA ARG A 59 -16.80 -8.20 7.97
C ARG A 59 -16.83 -9.50 8.77
N THR A 60 -17.99 -10.15 8.85
CA THR A 60 -18.15 -11.45 9.54
C THR A 60 -17.34 -12.55 8.85
N ILE A 61 -17.37 -12.57 7.51
CA ILE A 61 -16.56 -13.54 6.74
C ILE A 61 -15.07 -13.34 7.02
N GLU A 62 -14.60 -12.10 7.03
CA GLU A 62 -13.21 -11.80 7.38
C GLU A 62 -12.88 -12.21 8.82
N GLU A 63 -13.77 -11.97 9.78
CA GLU A 63 -13.60 -12.40 11.18
C GLU A 63 -13.30 -13.89 11.27
N ASP A 64 -14.09 -14.73 10.58
CA ASP A 64 -13.91 -16.18 10.57
C ASP A 64 -12.64 -16.62 9.84
N ILE A 65 -12.29 -15.94 8.73
CA ILE A 65 -11.01 -16.15 8.05
C ILE A 65 -9.84 -15.82 8.98
N CYS A 66 -9.91 -14.70 9.70
CA CYS A 66 -8.86 -14.29 10.63
C CYS A 66 -8.70 -15.31 11.75
N LYS A 67 -9.77 -15.73 12.43
CA LYS A 67 -9.74 -16.81 13.44
C LYS A 67 -9.06 -18.06 12.88
N THR A 68 -9.39 -18.44 11.64
CA THR A 68 -8.80 -19.59 10.96
C THR A 68 -7.30 -19.40 10.69
N LEU A 69 -6.87 -18.21 10.27
CA LEU A 69 -5.46 -17.88 10.04
C LEU A 69 -4.66 -17.93 11.36
N LEU A 70 -5.23 -17.43 12.45
CA LEU A 70 -4.59 -17.47 13.77
C LEU A 70 -4.43 -18.90 14.26
N ALA A 71 -5.47 -19.73 14.13
CA ALA A 71 -5.40 -21.16 14.43
C ALA A 71 -4.37 -21.91 13.55
N LYS A 72 -3.99 -21.33 12.41
CA LYS A 72 -2.96 -21.86 11.49
C LYS A 72 -1.56 -21.25 11.74
N GLY A 73 -1.38 -20.51 12.82
CA GLY A 73 -0.09 -19.98 13.26
C GLY A 73 0.28 -18.61 12.69
N VAL A 74 -0.66 -17.87 12.10
CA VAL A 74 -0.47 -16.45 11.78
C VAL A 74 -0.60 -15.65 13.06
N THR A 75 0.38 -14.81 13.40
CA THR A 75 0.36 -14.02 14.64
C THR A 75 -0.01 -12.57 14.36
N PRO A 76 -1.01 -11.98 15.03
CA PRO A 76 -1.42 -10.60 14.76
C PRO A 76 -0.61 -9.55 15.51
N SER A 77 0.48 -9.91 16.19
CA SER A 77 1.26 -9.03 17.11
C SER A 77 1.67 -7.69 16.50
N THR A 78 1.80 -7.64 15.17
CA THR A 78 2.09 -6.42 14.43
C THR A 78 1.09 -6.25 13.29
N LEU A 79 0.42 -5.10 13.27
CA LEU A 79 -0.63 -4.75 12.32
C LEU A 79 -0.18 -3.55 11.51
N ILE A 80 0.00 -3.71 10.20
CA ILE A 80 0.39 -2.60 9.33
C ILE A 80 -0.87 -2.05 8.67
N TRP A 81 -1.18 -0.78 8.92
CA TRP A 81 -2.22 -0.03 8.22
C TRP A 81 -1.62 0.77 7.07
N ASP A 82 -2.08 0.50 5.85
CA ASP A 82 -1.82 1.37 4.71
C ASP A 82 -3.08 1.50 3.84
N PRO A 83 -3.46 2.73 3.45
CA PRO A 83 -4.49 2.96 2.46
C PRO A 83 -3.94 3.05 1.03
N THR A 84 -4.74 2.67 0.04
CA THR A 84 -4.52 2.92 -1.40
C THR A 84 -5.81 3.44 -2.05
N ASN A 85 -5.70 3.97 -3.26
CA ASN A 85 -6.85 4.19 -4.12
C ASN A 85 -6.65 3.58 -5.52
N PHE A 86 -7.78 3.36 -6.19
CA PHE A 86 -7.87 2.84 -7.53
C PHE A 86 -8.69 3.80 -8.38
N PHE A 87 -8.14 4.27 -9.51
CA PHE A 87 -8.95 5.04 -10.45
C PHE A 87 -9.99 4.14 -11.14
N THR A 88 -11.11 4.75 -11.53
CA THR A 88 -12.22 4.11 -12.21
C THR A 88 -12.60 4.88 -13.47
N TYR A 89 -13.34 4.23 -14.37
CA TYR A 89 -13.96 4.88 -15.52
C TYR A 89 -15.44 5.21 -15.27
N ILE A 90 -15.87 5.16 -14.01
CA ILE A 90 -17.26 5.37 -13.61
C ILE A 90 -17.44 6.87 -13.35
N GLU A 91 -18.11 7.55 -14.29
CA GLU A 91 -18.41 8.98 -14.17
C GLU A 91 -19.71 9.23 -13.38
N LYS A 92 -20.70 8.35 -13.58
CA LYS A 92 -21.98 8.34 -12.83
C LYS A 92 -22.11 6.99 -12.11
N GLY A 93 -21.91 6.98 -10.80
CA GLY A 93 -21.96 5.79 -9.94
C GLY A 93 -22.63 6.09 -8.60
N GLY A 94 -22.46 5.19 -7.63
CA GLY A 94 -22.87 5.42 -6.25
C GLY A 94 -21.96 6.41 -5.51
N ALA A 95 -21.97 6.35 -4.18
CA ALA A 95 -21.18 7.23 -3.33
C ALA A 95 -19.67 6.92 -3.38
N LEU A 96 -19.26 5.68 -3.68
CA LEU A 96 -17.84 5.31 -3.64
C LEU A 96 -16.96 6.01 -4.68
N PRO A 97 -17.31 6.02 -5.98
CA PRO A 97 -16.43 6.58 -7.01
C PRO A 97 -16.52 8.12 -7.00
N GLN A 98 -15.58 8.78 -6.33
CA GLN A 98 -15.52 10.25 -6.22
C GLN A 98 -14.23 10.83 -6.79
N LYS A 99 -14.22 12.13 -7.09
CA LYS A 99 -13.00 12.85 -7.45
C LYS A 99 -12.09 12.98 -6.23
N GLY A 100 -10.80 12.71 -6.41
CA GLY A 100 -9.85 12.79 -5.30
C GLY A 100 -8.40 12.75 -5.77
N ALA A 101 -7.48 12.74 -4.80
CA ALA A 101 -6.04 12.66 -5.05
C ALA A 101 -5.62 11.24 -5.45
N SER A 102 -5.70 10.93 -6.75
CA SER A 102 -5.28 9.64 -7.28
C SER A 102 -3.79 9.38 -7.02
N LYS A 103 -3.47 8.27 -6.34
CA LYS A 103 -2.09 7.79 -6.14
C LYS A 103 -1.43 7.37 -7.47
N GLU A 104 -2.22 7.18 -8.53
CA GLU A 104 -1.77 6.87 -9.89
C GLU A 104 -1.73 8.11 -10.81
N LYS A 105 -1.89 9.32 -10.25
CA LYS A 105 -1.85 10.60 -10.97
C LYS A 105 -2.93 10.77 -12.06
N ARG A 106 -4.04 10.03 -11.95
CA ARG A 106 -5.22 10.16 -12.82
C ARG A 106 -6.27 11.07 -12.21
N PHE A 107 -5.94 12.36 -12.09
CA PHE A 107 -6.84 13.38 -11.53
C PHE A 107 -8.07 13.64 -12.41
N ASP A 108 -8.02 13.21 -13.67
CA ASP A 108 -9.14 13.22 -14.61
C ASP A 108 -10.22 12.17 -14.28
N LYS A 109 -9.94 11.19 -13.41
CA LYS A 109 -10.86 10.08 -13.12
C LYS A 109 -11.34 10.06 -11.67
N ASN A 110 -12.52 9.47 -11.46
CA ASN A 110 -13.02 9.16 -10.12
C ASN A 110 -12.19 8.00 -9.54
N ILE A 111 -12.06 7.95 -8.22
CA ILE A 111 -11.29 6.94 -7.51
C ILE A 111 -12.16 6.28 -6.43
N VAL A 112 -11.80 5.04 -6.08
CA VAL A 112 -12.33 4.31 -4.93
C VAL A 112 -11.17 3.97 -4.02
N SER A 113 -11.36 4.16 -2.72
CA SER A 113 -10.31 3.98 -1.71
C SER A 113 -10.43 2.61 -1.04
N LEU A 114 -9.29 1.98 -0.77
CA LEU A 114 -9.16 0.71 -0.08
C LEU A 114 -8.13 0.86 1.03
N GLY A 115 -8.54 0.61 2.26
CA GLY A 115 -7.65 0.42 3.39
C GLY A 115 -7.35 -1.05 3.61
N LEU A 116 -6.10 -1.40 3.89
CA LEU A 116 -5.70 -2.76 4.28
C LEU A 116 -4.97 -2.76 5.61
N VAL A 117 -5.28 -3.77 6.41
CA VAL A 117 -4.54 -4.12 7.62
C VAL A 117 -3.91 -5.47 7.38
N VAL A 118 -2.58 -5.55 7.43
CA VAL A 118 -1.84 -6.78 7.20
C VAL A 118 -1.03 -7.20 8.44
N SER A 119 -0.81 -8.49 8.60
CA SER A 119 0.11 -9.02 9.61
C SER A 119 1.59 -8.81 9.23
N LYS A 120 2.50 -9.08 10.17
CA LYS A 120 3.95 -9.11 9.94
C LYS A 120 4.37 -10.07 8.83
N GLU A 121 3.62 -11.15 8.64
CA GLU A 121 3.81 -12.17 7.60
C GLU A 121 3.27 -11.73 6.23
N ASN A 122 2.80 -10.49 6.11
CA ASN A 122 2.19 -9.92 4.92
C ASN A 122 0.89 -10.61 4.50
N ILE A 123 0.07 -11.03 5.47
CA ILE A 123 -1.24 -11.60 5.20
C ILE A 123 -2.30 -10.54 5.54
N PRO A 124 -3.16 -10.14 4.59
CA PRO A 124 -4.27 -9.25 4.91
C PRO A 124 -5.20 -9.87 5.95
N LEU A 125 -5.50 -9.11 7.00
CA LEU A 125 -6.40 -9.51 8.07
C LEU A 125 -7.75 -8.80 7.96
N MET A 126 -7.74 -7.55 7.50
CA MET A 126 -8.95 -6.73 7.37
C MET A 126 -8.83 -5.75 6.20
N HIS A 127 -9.96 -5.45 5.58
CA HIS A 127 -10.07 -4.36 4.62
C HIS A 127 -11.20 -3.39 4.96
N THR A 128 -11.11 -2.19 4.39
CA THR A 128 -12.23 -1.24 4.35
C THR A 128 -12.27 -0.54 3.01
N VAL A 129 -13.48 -0.36 2.47
CA VAL A 129 -13.71 0.36 1.21
C VAL A 129 -14.49 1.62 1.53
N TYR A 130 -14.02 2.74 0.99
CA TYR A 130 -14.59 4.06 1.24
C TYR A 130 -14.43 4.97 0.02
N GLU A 131 -15.07 6.12 0.09
CA GLU A 131 -15.20 7.09 -0.97
C GLU A 131 -13.84 7.67 -1.39
N GLY A 132 -13.75 8.07 -2.67
CA GLY A 132 -12.51 8.58 -3.25
C GLY A 132 -12.04 9.95 -2.74
N ASP A 133 -12.94 10.76 -2.20
CA ASP A 133 -12.72 12.12 -1.72
C ASP A 133 -12.47 12.19 -0.19
N VAL A 134 -12.73 11.10 0.53
CA VAL A 134 -12.51 11.02 1.98
C VAL A 134 -11.02 10.93 2.29
N HIS A 135 -10.56 11.85 3.16
CA HIS A 135 -9.19 11.90 3.62
C HIS A 135 -8.89 10.74 4.59
N GLU A 136 -7.74 10.09 4.43
CA GLU A 136 -7.32 8.88 5.17
C GLU A 136 -7.44 9.02 6.70
N SER A 137 -7.10 10.20 7.23
CA SER A 137 -7.18 10.49 8.66
C SER A 137 -8.60 10.38 9.25
N LYS A 138 -9.66 10.61 8.46
CA LYS A 138 -11.05 10.49 8.92
C LYS A 138 -11.50 9.04 9.06
N THR A 139 -10.97 8.16 8.21
CA THR A 139 -11.29 6.73 8.22
C THR A 139 -10.47 5.97 9.26
N PHE A 140 -9.32 6.51 9.67
CA PHE A 140 -8.39 5.82 10.55
C PHE A 140 -8.98 5.48 11.92
N SER A 141 -9.66 6.41 12.60
CA SER A 141 -10.25 6.13 13.93
C SER A 141 -11.35 5.07 13.86
N ALA A 142 -12.23 5.15 12.84
CA ALA A 142 -13.27 4.13 12.62
C ALA A 142 -12.67 2.75 12.34
N LEU A 143 -11.56 2.70 11.59
CA LEU A 143 -10.82 1.46 11.35
C LEU A 143 -10.19 0.92 12.64
N VAL A 144 -9.50 1.77 13.40
CA VAL A 144 -8.87 1.38 14.67
C VAL A 144 -9.90 0.81 15.64
N ASP A 145 -11.08 1.42 15.72
CA ASP A 145 -12.17 0.92 16.58
C ASP A 145 -12.72 -0.43 16.11
N ALA A 146 -12.92 -0.60 14.81
CA ALA A 146 -13.36 -1.86 14.22
C ALA A 146 -12.31 -2.97 14.39
N LEU A 147 -11.02 -2.65 14.23
CA LEU A 147 -9.91 -3.55 14.50
C LEU A 147 -9.87 -3.96 15.97
N TYR A 148 -9.96 -3.00 16.88
CA TYR A 148 -9.93 -3.25 18.32
C TYR A 148 -11.08 -4.16 18.75
N THR A 149 -12.30 -3.83 18.32
CA THR A 149 -13.50 -4.64 18.58
C THR A 149 -13.32 -6.07 18.08
N ARG A 150 -12.77 -6.23 16.87
CA ARG A 150 -12.57 -7.54 16.25
C ARG A 150 -11.48 -8.35 16.94
N LEU A 151 -10.33 -7.75 17.21
CA LEU A 151 -9.21 -8.44 17.84
C LEU A 151 -9.52 -8.80 19.30
N SER A 152 -10.27 -7.97 20.01
CA SER A 152 -10.76 -8.27 21.37
C SER A 152 -11.66 -9.52 21.44
N ARG A 153 -12.29 -9.91 20.32
CA ARG A 153 -13.08 -11.16 20.23
C ARG A 153 -12.22 -12.40 20.00
N VAL A 154 -10.95 -12.22 19.65
CA VAL A 154 -10.09 -13.27 19.14
C VAL A 154 -8.85 -13.48 20.02
N SER A 155 -8.33 -12.42 20.65
CA SER A 155 -7.24 -12.45 21.62
C SER A 155 -7.66 -11.71 22.88
N LYS A 156 -7.27 -12.22 24.07
CA LYS A 156 -7.68 -11.66 25.36
C LYS A 156 -6.98 -10.34 25.72
N ASP A 157 -5.80 -10.07 25.15
CA ASP A 157 -5.02 -8.86 25.46
C ASP A 157 -4.84 -7.98 24.22
N ALA A 158 -5.57 -6.87 24.18
CA ALA A 158 -5.43 -5.87 23.11
C ALA A 158 -4.10 -5.09 23.20
N ASN A 159 -3.47 -5.08 24.37
CA ASN A 159 -2.16 -4.47 24.62
C ASN A 159 -1.01 -5.22 23.92
N ASP A 160 -1.22 -6.43 23.42
CA ASP A 160 -0.18 -7.19 22.71
C ASP A 160 0.02 -6.73 21.26
N PHE A 161 -0.89 -5.90 20.73
CA PHE A 161 -0.87 -5.49 19.34
C PHE A 161 -0.19 -4.15 19.13
N VAL A 162 0.75 -4.14 18.18
CA VAL A 162 1.43 -2.93 17.71
C VAL A 162 0.88 -2.55 16.34
N ILE A 163 0.21 -1.40 16.24
CA ILE A 163 -0.23 -0.85 14.96
C ILE A 163 0.83 0.08 14.34
N ILE A 164 1.15 -0.14 13.07
CA ILE A 164 2.09 0.68 12.30
C ILE A 164 1.31 1.48 11.26
N PHE A 165 1.57 2.78 11.18
CA PHE A 165 0.93 3.66 10.20
C PHE A 165 1.84 4.79 9.71
N ASP A 166 1.52 5.33 8.54
CA ASP A 166 2.23 6.50 8.01
C ASP A 166 1.73 7.82 8.61
N LYS A 167 2.57 8.84 8.54
CA LYS A 167 2.37 10.21 9.05
C LYS A 167 1.14 10.94 8.51
N GLY A 168 0.51 10.41 7.45
CA GLY A 168 -0.74 10.92 6.88
C GLY A 168 -1.96 10.66 7.79
N ASN A 169 -1.87 9.64 8.65
CA ASN A 169 -2.94 9.28 9.59
C ASN A 169 -2.86 10.05 10.92
N ASN A 170 -1.76 10.76 11.18
CA ASN A 170 -1.57 11.44 12.46
C ASN A 170 -2.39 12.74 12.55
N SER A 171 -3.10 12.91 13.66
CA SER A 171 -3.75 14.15 14.10
C SER A 171 -3.75 14.21 15.63
N GLU A 172 -4.03 15.39 16.19
CA GLU A 172 -4.21 15.57 17.65
C GLU A 172 -5.34 14.69 18.22
N GLU A 173 -6.30 14.28 17.39
CA GLU A 173 -7.39 13.39 17.77
C GLU A 173 -7.00 11.91 17.61
N ASN A 174 -6.36 11.55 16.48
CA ASN A 174 -6.12 10.16 16.11
C ASN A 174 -5.06 9.49 16.99
N ILE A 175 -3.99 10.21 17.36
CA ILE A 175 -2.90 9.61 18.13
C ILE A 175 -3.36 9.20 19.54
N PRO A 176 -4.03 10.07 20.32
CA PRO A 176 -4.62 9.64 21.59
C PRO A 176 -5.65 8.53 21.41
N PHE A 177 -6.47 8.57 20.35
CA PHE A 177 -7.48 7.54 20.09
C PHE A 177 -6.87 6.14 19.89
N VAL A 178 -5.77 6.05 19.14
CA VAL A 178 -5.04 4.81 18.92
C VAL A 178 -4.34 4.34 20.20
N ASN A 179 -3.63 5.25 20.88
CA ASN A 179 -2.86 4.94 22.09
C ASN A 179 -3.72 4.41 23.25
N ASN A 180 -5.03 4.65 23.23
CA ASN A 180 -5.97 4.11 24.23
C ASN A 180 -6.44 2.67 23.91
N ARG A 181 -6.08 2.12 22.74
CA ARG A 181 -6.53 0.81 22.24
C ARG A 181 -5.39 -0.13 21.88
N PHE A 182 -4.30 0.41 21.33
CA PHE A 182 -3.15 -0.33 20.85
C PHE A 182 -1.85 0.43 21.16
N HIS A 183 -0.77 -0.32 21.34
CA HIS A 183 0.56 0.24 21.14
C HIS A 183 0.76 0.58 19.66
N PHE A 184 1.62 1.54 19.36
CA PHE A 184 1.79 1.98 17.98
C PHE A 184 3.21 2.38 17.62
N ILE A 185 3.52 2.30 16.32
CA ILE A 185 4.73 2.88 15.75
C ILE A 185 4.35 3.72 14.53
N GLY A 186 4.46 5.03 14.65
CA GLY A 186 4.09 6.00 13.62
C GLY A 186 5.29 6.73 13.02
N GLY A 187 5.09 7.38 11.87
CA GLY A 187 6.06 8.33 11.31
C GLY A 187 5.71 9.77 11.65
N LEU A 188 6.70 10.65 11.77
CA LEU A 188 6.47 12.09 11.91
C LEU A 188 6.80 12.86 10.62
N LYS A 189 6.14 14.00 10.44
CA LYS A 189 6.45 14.96 9.38
C LYS A 189 7.74 15.71 9.72
N LYS A 190 8.55 16.02 8.70
CA LYS A 190 9.86 16.69 8.88
C LYS A 190 9.78 18.06 9.57
N ASN A 191 8.62 18.71 9.57
CA ASN A 191 8.42 20.02 10.18
C ASN A 191 8.07 19.96 11.68
N GLN A 192 7.76 18.78 12.24
CA GLN A 192 7.33 18.66 13.64
C GLN A 192 8.51 18.74 14.61
N LEU A 193 9.63 18.06 14.31
CA LEU A 193 10.83 18.05 15.16
C LEU A 193 12.05 18.40 14.29
N LYS A 194 12.12 19.66 13.85
CA LYS A 194 13.17 20.10 12.91
C LYS A 194 14.57 19.99 13.50
N HIS A 195 14.72 20.24 14.81
CA HIS A 195 16.00 20.19 15.50
C HIS A 195 16.66 18.83 15.42
N LEU A 196 15.88 17.74 15.38
CA LEU A 196 16.41 16.38 15.25
C LEU A 196 17.13 16.10 13.93
N PHE A 197 16.85 16.87 12.87
CA PHE A 197 17.61 16.74 11.61
C PHE A 197 19.01 17.34 11.71
N ASN A 198 19.29 18.18 12.71
CA ASN A 198 20.62 18.75 12.95
C ASN A 198 21.55 17.82 13.74
N VAL A 199 21.03 16.74 14.33
CA VAL A 199 21.87 15.76 15.05
C VAL A 199 22.85 15.14 14.07
N GLY A 200 24.15 15.23 14.37
CA GLY A 200 25.21 14.68 13.54
C GLY A 200 25.24 13.15 13.57
N LEU A 201 25.73 12.55 12.48
CA LEU A 201 25.73 11.09 12.29
C LEU A 201 26.63 10.35 13.29
N GLU A 202 27.58 11.05 13.91
CA GLU A 202 28.44 10.55 14.98
C GLU A 202 27.67 10.12 16.24
N ASN A 203 26.45 10.64 16.43
CA ASN A 203 25.57 10.25 17.54
C ASN A 203 24.65 9.08 17.17
N PHE A 204 24.73 8.57 15.94
CA PHE A 204 23.89 7.46 15.49
C PHE A 204 24.62 6.15 15.71
N GLU A 205 23.89 5.16 16.23
CA GLU A 205 24.33 3.78 16.35
C GLU A 205 23.84 2.94 15.15
N GLU A 206 24.58 1.90 14.78
CA GLU A 206 24.09 0.91 13.82
C GLU A 206 22.97 0.09 14.46
N LEU A 207 21.77 0.11 13.85
CA LEU A 207 20.63 -0.63 14.35
C LEU A 207 20.53 -2.02 13.75
N TYR A 208 20.63 -2.10 12.41
CA TYR A 208 20.58 -3.37 11.67
C TYR A 208 20.94 -3.20 10.20
N THR A 209 21.30 -4.33 9.59
CA THR A 209 21.42 -4.46 8.13
C THR A 209 20.14 -5.05 7.55
N SER A 210 19.53 -4.33 6.59
CA SER A 210 18.34 -4.79 5.86
C SER A 210 18.67 -5.96 4.92
N ARG A 211 17.64 -6.71 4.48
CA ARG A 211 17.80 -7.82 3.51
C ARG A 211 18.53 -7.44 2.22
N ASN A 212 18.50 -6.16 1.85
CA ASN A 212 19.16 -5.64 0.65
C ASN A 212 20.59 -5.13 0.92
N GLY A 213 21.18 -5.48 2.07
CA GLY A 213 22.52 -5.07 2.49
C GLY A 213 22.63 -3.61 2.93
N ASN A 214 21.52 -2.89 3.13
CA ASN A 214 21.58 -1.50 3.59
C ASN A 214 21.67 -1.46 5.11
N ILE A 215 22.70 -0.82 5.62
CA ILE A 215 22.85 -0.49 7.03
C ILE A 215 21.87 0.64 7.37
N VAL A 216 21.11 0.46 8.45
CA VAL A 216 20.20 1.46 9.01
C VAL A 216 20.76 1.88 10.36
N ASN A 217 21.03 3.18 10.50
CA ASN A 217 21.51 3.77 11.75
C ASN A 217 20.37 4.49 12.48
N GLY A 218 20.52 4.68 13.78
CA GLY A 218 19.48 5.21 14.66
C GLY A 218 20.02 6.19 15.68
N TYR A 219 19.25 7.23 15.97
CA TYR A 219 19.41 8.05 17.16
C TYR A 219 18.10 8.06 17.93
N ARG A 220 18.14 7.67 19.21
CA ARG A 220 16.98 7.60 20.08
C ARG A 220 16.91 8.79 21.02
N THR A 221 15.72 9.35 21.19
CA THR A 221 15.44 10.43 22.16
C THR A 221 13.98 10.36 22.63
N LYS A 222 13.58 11.23 23.56
CA LYS A 222 12.19 11.45 23.96
C LYS A 222 11.79 12.88 23.65
N GLU A 223 10.60 13.06 23.06
CA GLU A 223 10.08 14.38 22.67
C GLU A 223 8.59 14.48 22.94
N MET A 224 8.11 15.71 23.17
CA MET A 224 6.69 16.00 23.30
C MET A 224 6.06 16.12 21.91
N VAL A 225 5.15 15.20 21.57
CA VAL A 225 4.40 15.22 20.31
C VAL A 225 2.94 14.88 20.62
N TYR A 226 1.98 15.58 20.03
CA TYR A 226 0.56 15.36 20.28
C TYR A 226 0.19 15.42 21.78
N GLY A 227 0.77 16.38 22.50
CA GLY A 227 0.49 16.64 23.91
C GLY A 227 1.07 15.64 24.93
N LYS A 228 1.84 14.63 24.50
CA LYS A 228 2.44 13.62 25.39
C LYS A 228 3.91 13.32 25.03
N PRO A 229 4.72 12.85 25.99
CA PRO A 229 6.08 12.40 25.69
C PRO A 229 6.04 11.05 24.97
N TYR A 230 6.71 10.96 23.83
CA TYR A 230 6.88 9.71 23.09
C TYR A 230 8.36 9.43 22.83
N THR A 231 8.69 8.15 22.66
CA THR A 231 10.00 7.73 22.19
C THR A 231 10.14 8.03 20.72
N ILE A 232 11.20 8.75 20.34
CA ILE A 232 11.53 9.10 18.96
C ILE A 232 12.78 8.34 18.55
N VAL A 233 12.73 7.73 17.36
CA VAL A 233 13.88 7.13 16.69
C VAL A 233 14.10 7.84 15.36
N VAL A 234 15.21 8.57 15.26
CA VAL A 234 15.68 9.14 14.00
C VAL A 234 16.44 8.05 13.26
N CYS A 235 15.83 7.50 12.21
CA CYS A 235 16.46 6.50 11.37
C CYS A 235 17.23 7.19 10.24
N PHE A 236 18.46 6.74 9.96
CA PHE A 236 19.27 7.18 8.83
C PHE A 236 19.60 6.01 7.88
N ASN A 237 19.50 6.25 6.59
CA ASN A 237 19.87 5.30 5.54
C ASN A 237 20.65 6.02 4.42
N GLN A 238 21.88 5.57 4.16
CA GLN A 238 22.78 6.17 3.17
C GLN A 238 22.22 6.14 1.74
N LYS A 239 21.67 5.01 1.28
CA LYS A 239 21.06 4.93 -0.07
C LYS A 239 19.90 5.90 -0.24
N SER A 240 19.12 6.12 0.82
CA SER A 240 18.04 7.12 0.80
C SER A 240 18.57 8.54 0.80
N PHE A 241 19.71 8.80 1.46
CA PHE A 241 20.42 10.07 1.38
C PHE A 241 20.84 10.38 -0.05
N ASP A 242 21.62 9.48 -0.67
CA ASP A 242 22.19 9.67 -2.00
C ASP A 242 21.10 9.90 -3.05
N LYS A 243 20.04 9.10 -3.00
CA LYS A 243 18.88 9.21 -3.90
C LYS A 243 18.16 10.55 -3.75
N GLN A 244 17.97 11.04 -2.52
CA GLN A 244 17.29 12.31 -2.27
C GLN A 244 18.15 13.51 -2.67
N LYS A 245 19.47 13.42 -2.45
CA LYS A 245 20.46 14.41 -2.88
C LYS A 245 20.47 14.56 -4.38
N LEU A 246 20.71 13.46 -5.12
CA LEU A 246 20.75 13.45 -6.58
C LEU A 246 19.44 13.99 -7.19
N LYS A 247 18.28 13.54 -6.68
CA LYS A 247 16.97 14.02 -7.15
C LYS A 247 16.80 15.53 -6.94
N THR A 248 17.29 16.06 -5.82
CA THR A 248 17.20 17.51 -5.55
C THR A 248 18.13 18.28 -6.46
N GLU A 249 19.37 17.84 -6.62
CA GLU A 249 20.36 18.48 -7.51
C GLU A 249 19.87 18.52 -8.96
N GLU A 250 19.33 17.42 -9.49
CA GLU A 250 18.73 17.37 -10.82
C GLU A 250 17.54 18.34 -10.96
N SER A 251 16.71 18.43 -9.93
CA SER A 251 15.55 19.34 -9.94
C SER A 251 15.99 20.80 -9.91
N VAL A 252 17.00 21.13 -9.09
CA VAL A 252 17.60 22.47 -9.03
C VAL A 252 18.22 22.84 -10.36
N LYS A 253 18.98 21.93 -11.01
CA LYS A 253 19.53 22.15 -12.35
C LYS A 253 18.43 22.42 -13.39
N LYS A 254 17.35 21.63 -13.38
CA LYS A 254 16.21 21.80 -14.31
C LYS A 254 15.47 23.13 -14.11
N ILE A 255 15.25 23.53 -12.85
CA ILE A 255 14.59 24.80 -12.51
C ILE A 255 15.49 25.99 -12.87
N SER A 256 16.79 25.91 -12.58
CA SER A 256 17.78 26.94 -12.92
C SER A 256 17.80 27.22 -14.43
N ARG A 257 17.85 26.18 -15.26
CA ARG A 257 17.73 26.33 -16.74
C ARG A 257 16.44 27.01 -17.18
N ARG A 258 15.33 26.82 -16.46
CA ARG A 258 14.06 27.51 -16.76
C ARG A 258 14.09 28.98 -16.34
N PHE A 259 14.74 29.30 -15.22
CA PHE A 259 15.01 30.68 -14.82
C PHE A 259 15.91 31.39 -15.84
N GLU A 260 17.00 30.77 -16.29
CA GLU A 260 17.89 31.32 -17.33
C GLU A 260 17.12 31.65 -18.62
N LYS A 261 16.32 30.69 -19.10
CA LYS A 261 15.47 30.90 -20.29
C LYS A 261 14.45 32.02 -20.09
N LEU A 262 13.84 32.11 -18.91
CA LEU A 262 12.87 33.18 -18.62
C LEU A 262 13.57 34.54 -18.54
N ALA A 263 14.73 34.63 -17.89
CA ALA A 263 15.51 35.86 -17.80
C ALA A 263 15.92 36.36 -19.19
N LEU A 264 16.46 35.49 -20.05
CA LEU A 264 16.80 35.82 -21.45
C LEU A 264 15.58 36.29 -22.25
N LYS A 265 14.43 35.63 -22.08
CA LYS A 265 13.17 35.98 -22.75
C LYS A 265 12.63 37.35 -22.31
N LEU A 266 12.86 37.75 -21.05
CA LEU A 266 12.42 39.03 -20.50
C LEU A 266 13.38 40.16 -20.86
N SER A 267 14.69 39.90 -20.90
CA SER A 267 15.70 40.88 -21.30
C SER A 267 15.75 41.15 -22.80
N ALA A 268 15.23 40.24 -23.64
CA ALA A 268 15.11 40.46 -25.07
C ALA A 268 14.12 41.60 -25.37
N LYS A 269 14.55 42.61 -26.15
CA LYS A 269 13.70 43.74 -26.57
C LYS A 269 12.45 43.22 -27.28
N LYS A 270 11.26 43.55 -26.75
CA LYS A 270 9.97 43.26 -27.37
C LYS A 270 9.24 44.54 -27.79
N LYS A 271 8.58 44.50 -28.95
CA LYS A 271 7.50 45.43 -29.30
C LYS A 271 6.23 44.99 -28.55
N GLY A 272 5.79 45.77 -27.56
CA GLY A 272 4.58 45.48 -26.78
C GLY A 272 4.56 46.15 -25.40
N LYS A 273 3.47 45.95 -24.64
CA LYS A 273 3.36 46.46 -23.26
C LYS A 273 4.44 45.82 -22.35
N PRO A 274 5.08 46.58 -21.45
CA PRO A 274 6.03 46.05 -20.48
C PRO A 274 5.44 44.92 -19.63
N THR A 275 6.26 43.94 -19.29
CA THR A 275 5.82 42.83 -18.43
C THR A 275 5.73 43.32 -16.99
N THR A 276 4.70 42.90 -16.26
CA THR A 276 4.54 43.19 -14.83
C THR A 276 5.07 42.04 -13.97
N ILE A 277 5.41 42.35 -12.72
CA ILE A 277 5.84 41.38 -11.71
C ILE A 277 4.79 40.29 -11.48
N LYS A 278 3.50 40.64 -11.61
CA LYS A 278 2.39 39.68 -11.52
C LYS A 278 2.48 38.68 -12.67
N GLY A 279 2.69 39.13 -13.91
CA GLY A 279 2.87 38.26 -15.06
C GLY A 279 4.12 37.37 -14.99
N VAL A 280 5.22 37.91 -14.44
CA VAL A 280 6.44 37.11 -14.21
C VAL A 280 6.23 36.07 -13.11
N SER A 281 5.55 36.43 -12.01
CA SER A 281 5.29 35.49 -10.90
C SER A 281 4.46 34.29 -11.34
N VAL A 282 3.46 34.47 -12.21
CA VAL A 282 2.69 33.36 -12.80
C VAL A 282 3.60 32.42 -13.60
N GLN A 283 4.47 32.97 -14.44
CA GLN A 283 5.44 32.18 -15.21
C GLN A 283 6.46 31.46 -14.32
N VAL A 284 6.95 32.12 -13.25
CA VAL A 284 7.86 31.49 -12.29
C VAL A 284 7.17 30.34 -11.56
N TYR A 285 5.94 30.53 -11.09
CA TYR A 285 5.22 29.50 -10.33
C TYR A 285 4.75 28.32 -11.18
N ASP A 286 4.68 28.45 -12.51
CA ASP A 286 4.44 27.33 -13.43
C ASP A 286 5.55 26.26 -13.36
N PHE A 287 6.81 26.68 -13.12
CA PHE A 287 7.94 25.75 -13.04
C PHE A 287 8.61 25.65 -11.66
N LEU A 288 8.42 26.63 -10.79
CA LEU A 288 8.93 26.63 -9.41
C LEU A 288 7.92 25.97 -8.46
N TYR A 289 7.94 24.63 -8.46
CA TYR A 289 7.09 23.81 -7.60
C TYR A 289 7.27 24.16 -6.11
N LYS A 290 6.17 24.09 -5.34
CA LYS A 290 6.11 24.48 -3.91
C LYS A 290 7.26 23.92 -3.07
N GLN A 291 7.64 22.66 -3.30
CA GLN A 291 8.70 21.98 -2.56
C GLN A 291 10.12 22.53 -2.80
N TYR A 292 10.35 23.30 -3.85
CA TYR A 292 11.65 23.89 -4.19
C TYR A 292 11.69 25.40 -3.99
N ARG A 293 10.57 26.05 -3.66
CA ARG A 293 10.48 27.52 -3.54
C ARG A 293 11.53 28.10 -2.58
N ALA A 294 11.75 27.45 -1.44
CA ALA A 294 12.75 27.89 -0.47
C ALA A 294 14.20 27.85 -0.99
N LEU A 295 14.48 27.06 -2.02
CA LEU A 295 15.83 26.92 -2.60
C LEU A 295 16.16 28.03 -3.60
N PHE A 296 15.20 28.87 -3.99
CA PHE A 296 15.39 29.90 -4.98
C PHE A 296 14.95 31.26 -4.45
N THR A 297 15.77 32.28 -4.66
CA THR A 297 15.39 33.67 -4.46
C THR A 297 15.35 34.33 -5.83
N TRP A 298 14.32 35.13 -6.09
CA TRP A 298 14.18 35.85 -7.36
C TRP A 298 13.54 37.22 -7.14
N ARG A 299 13.91 38.18 -7.99
CA ARG A 299 13.36 39.52 -8.02
C ARG A 299 13.22 39.97 -9.47
N PHE A 300 12.15 40.70 -9.77
CA PHE A 300 11.93 41.27 -11.08
C PHE A 300 11.82 42.79 -10.96
N ASN A 301 12.61 43.51 -11.76
CA ASN A 301 12.55 44.96 -11.85
C ASN A 301 11.75 45.34 -13.11
N GLU A 302 10.59 45.97 -12.93
CA GLU A 302 9.69 46.30 -14.04
C GLU A 302 10.25 47.41 -14.94
N GLN A 303 11.05 48.34 -14.42
CA GLN A 303 11.62 49.43 -15.21
C GLN A 303 12.68 48.93 -16.18
N THR A 304 13.55 48.03 -15.72
CA THR A 304 14.65 47.46 -16.49
C THR A 304 14.26 46.17 -17.22
N GLN A 305 13.10 45.58 -16.89
CA GLN A 305 12.64 44.26 -17.36
C GLN A 305 13.63 43.12 -17.05
N VAL A 306 14.46 43.28 -16.00
CA VAL A 306 15.47 42.30 -15.60
C VAL A 306 14.93 41.38 -14.51
N LEU A 307 14.98 40.07 -14.75
CA LEU A 307 14.75 39.03 -13.75
C LEU A 307 16.09 38.58 -13.18
N THR A 308 16.30 38.85 -11.89
CA THR A 308 17.45 38.34 -11.12
C THR A 308 17.01 37.15 -10.29
N TRP A 309 17.85 36.12 -10.21
CA TRP A 309 17.57 34.93 -9.42
C TRP A 309 18.87 34.29 -8.93
N SER A 310 18.78 33.56 -7.83
CA SER A 310 19.89 32.79 -7.26
C SER A 310 19.37 31.56 -6.53
N VAL A 311 20.26 30.57 -6.38
CA VAL A 311 20.03 29.42 -5.51
C VAL A 311 20.41 29.82 -4.09
N ASN A 312 19.48 29.66 -3.15
CA ASN A 312 19.74 29.87 -1.74
C ASN A 312 20.55 28.68 -1.19
N GLN A 313 21.85 28.89 -1.00
CA GLN A 313 22.77 27.85 -0.53
C GLN A 313 22.48 27.42 0.92
N ASP A 314 22.03 28.33 1.77
CA ASP A 314 21.66 28.00 3.15
C ASP A 314 20.44 27.09 3.19
N ALA A 315 19.40 27.42 2.42
CA ALA A 315 18.22 26.57 2.29
C ALA A 315 18.55 25.20 1.67
N PHE A 316 19.56 25.15 0.79
CA PHE A 316 20.06 23.89 0.23
C PHE A 316 20.75 23.04 1.28
N ARG A 317 21.67 23.63 2.07
CA ARG A 317 22.36 22.97 3.19
C ARG A 317 21.37 22.46 4.24
N GLU A 318 20.40 23.29 4.63
CA GLU A 318 19.35 22.88 5.58
C GLU A 318 18.50 21.72 5.05
N ARG A 319 18.20 21.71 3.75
CA ARG A 319 17.47 20.60 3.13
C ARG A 319 18.30 19.31 3.12
N GLU A 320 19.60 19.41 2.85
CA GLU A 320 20.54 18.29 2.82
C GLU A 320 20.63 17.54 4.15
N LYS A 321 20.61 18.27 5.27
CA LYS A 321 20.54 17.68 6.62
C LYS A 321 19.35 16.74 6.83
N THR A 322 18.27 16.91 6.06
CA THR A 322 17.07 16.08 6.14
C THR A 322 17.13 14.80 5.30
N TYR A 323 18.14 14.64 4.44
CA TYR A 323 18.22 13.52 3.52
C TYR A 323 18.58 12.23 4.25
N GLY A 324 18.01 11.12 3.80
CA GLY A 324 18.20 9.81 4.44
C GLY A 324 17.59 9.66 5.83
N LYS A 325 17.19 10.76 6.49
CA LYS A 325 16.60 10.78 7.83
C LYS A 325 15.07 10.66 7.80
N ASN A 326 14.54 9.75 8.61
CA ASN A 326 13.12 9.59 8.89
C ASN A 326 12.89 9.60 10.41
N LEU A 327 11.81 10.24 10.84
CA LEU A 327 11.41 10.30 12.26
C LEU A 327 10.33 9.25 12.52
N VAL A 328 10.60 8.35 13.45
CA VAL A 328 9.66 7.33 13.95
C VAL A 328 9.32 7.69 15.38
N PHE A 329 8.06 7.56 15.79
CA PHE A 329 7.62 7.79 17.17
C PHE A 329 6.72 6.66 17.66
N THR A 330 6.77 6.39 18.97
CA THR A 330 6.06 5.27 19.60
C THR A 330 5.90 5.48 21.10
N ASP A 331 4.90 4.80 21.67
CA ASP A 331 4.69 4.62 23.11
C ASP A 331 5.47 3.42 23.69
N LEU A 332 6.11 2.61 22.84
CA LEU A 332 6.90 1.43 23.21
C LEU A 332 8.30 1.80 23.73
N ASP A 333 8.39 2.48 24.87
CA ASP A 333 9.68 2.86 25.46
C ASP A 333 10.52 1.65 25.94
N GLY A 334 9.89 0.52 26.25
CA GLY A 334 10.62 -0.69 26.62
C GLY A 334 11.34 -1.39 25.45
N TRP A 335 11.02 -1.05 24.19
CA TRP A 335 11.57 -1.74 23.03
C TRP A 335 12.98 -1.27 22.69
N ALA A 336 13.79 -2.19 22.16
CA ALA A 336 15.09 -1.85 21.59
C ALA A 336 14.93 -0.92 20.39
N THR A 337 15.84 0.06 20.24
CA THR A 337 15.83 1.04 19.14
C THR A 337 15.78 0.34 17.77
N ALA A 338 16.54 -0.75 17.63
CA ALA A 338 16.59 -1.53 16.41
C ALA A 338 15.24 -2.19 16.06
N ASP A 339 14.49 -2.66 17.05
CA ASP A 339 13.20 -3.32 16.82
C ASP A 339 12.10 -2.33 16.45
N ILE A 340 12.11 -1.13 17.05
CA ILE A 340 11.22 -0.02 16.65
C ILE A 340 11.46 0.32 15.17
N ALA A 341 12.72 0.53 14.79
CA ALA A 341 13.09 0.88 13.42
C ALA A 341 12.78 -0.24 12.41
N LYS A 342 13.13 -1.49 12.72
CA LYS A 342 12.81 -2.67 11.87
C LYS A 342 11.32 -2.80 11.66
N THR A 343 10.55 -2.70 12.74
CA THR A 343 9.10 -2.88 12.73
C THR A 343 8.44 -1.76 11.93
N TYR A 344 8.83 -0.50 12.12
CA TYR A 344 8.34 0.59 11.29
C TYR A 344 8.67 0.39 9.81
N ASN A 345 9.92 0.01 9.48
CA ASN A 345 10.34 -0.19 8.10
C ASN A 345 9.71 -1.42 7.43
N SER A 346 9.20 -2.37 8.22
CA SER A 346 8.46 -3.53 7.70
C SER A 346 7.15 -3.13 6.99
N LYS A 347 6.62 -1.93 7.26
CA LYS A 347 5.40 -1.42 6.61
C LYS A 347 5.47 -1.39 5.09
N ALA A 348 6.68 -1.27 4.52
CA ALA A 348 6.90 -1.29 3.07
C ALA A 348 6.44 -2.58 2.40
N ILE A 349 6.19 -3.65 3.17
CA ILE A 349 5.69 -4.92 2.65
C ILE A 349 4.30 -4.78 2.01
N VAL A 350 3.46 -3.87 2.51
CA VAL A 350 2.11 -3.59 1.95
C VAL A 350 2.17 -2.97 0.55
N GLU A 351 3.24 -2.25 0.21
CA GLU A 351 3.43 -1.75 -1.14
C GLU A 351 3.51 -2.90 -2.17
N SER A 352 4.00 -4.07 -1.76
CA SER A 352 3.98 -5.27 -2.61
C SER A 352 2.57 -5.79 -2.82
N ASP A 353 1.71 -5.75 -1.80
CA ASP A 353 0.30 -6.15 -1.88
C ASP A 353 -0.49 -5.25 -2.81
N PHE A 354 -0.29 -3.93 -2.72
CA PHE A 354 -0.93 -3.01 -3.65
C PHE A 354 -0.45 -3.17 -5.08
N ARG A 355 0.82 -3.55 -5.29
CA ARG A 355 1.30 -3.92 -6.63
C ARG A 355 0.59 -5.17 -7.12
N VAL A 356 0.49 -6.22 -6.31
CA VAL A 356 -0.22 -7.47 -6.66
C VAL A 356 -1.70 -7.22 -6.97
N LEU A 357 -2.39 -6.39 -6.18
CA LEU A 357 -3.80 -6.02 -6.41
C LEU A 357 -3.99 -5.20 -7.70
N LYS A 358 -2.99 -4.40 -8.09
CA LYS A 358 -3.01 -3.59 -9.32
C LYS A 358 -2.48 -4.34 -10.54
N ASP A 359 -1.82 -5.48 -10.34
CA ASP A 359 -1.23 -6.28 -11.40
C ASP A 359 -2.31 -6.98 -12.24
N ARG A 360 -2.21 -6.84 -13.57
CA ARG A 360 -3.17 -7.40 -14.53
C ARG A 360 -3.06 -8.91 -14.71
N LEU A 361 -1.91 -9.49 -14.34
CA LEU A 361 -1.58 -10.90 -14.48
C LEU A 361 -1.77 -11.68 -13.18
N VAL A 362 -2.14 -11.00 -12.08
CA VAL A 362 -2.28 -11.63 -10.75
C VAL A 362 -3.69 -11.53 -10.21
N ILE A 363 -4.14 -10.39 -9.65
CA ILE A 363 -5.51 -10.27 -9.09
C ILE A 363 -6.36 -9.25 -9.86
N SER A 364 -5.72 -8.23 -10.42
CA SER A 364 -6.34 -7.23 -11.30
C SER A 364 -7.65 -6.65 -10.72
N ALA A 365 -7.51 -5.79 -9.70
CA ALA A 365 -8.64 -5.07 -9.12
C ALA A 365 -9.31 -4.12 -10.12
N LYS A 366 -8.60 -3.71 -11.18
CA LYS A 366 -9.09 -2.82 -12.24
C LYS A 366 -9.08 -3.49 -13.61
N PRO A 367 -9.94 -3.06 -14.56
CA PRO A 367 -10.94 -2.00 -14.41
C PRO A 367 -12.19 -2.46 -13.63
N PHE A 368 -12.89 -1.51 -13.02
CA PHE A 368 -14.20 -1.75 -12.40
C PHE A 368 -15.28 -1.72 -13.46
N PHE A 369 -16.06 -2.80 -13.55
CA PHE A 369 -17.17 -2.93 -14.51
C PHE A 369 -18.55 -2.68 -13.87
N GLY A 370 -18.64 -2.78 -12.54
CA GLY A 370 -19.86 -2.46 -11.77
C GLY A 370 -19.87 -1.00 -11.32
N ARG A 371 -21.05 -0.41 -11.20
CA ARG A 371 -21.23 1.00 -10.76
C ARG A 371 -21.91 1.16 -9.39
N LEU A 372 -22.56 0.10 -8.91
CA LEU A 372 -23.23 0.07 -7.61
C LEU A 372 -22.22 -0.14 -6.50
N ASP A 373 -22.37 0.58 -5.39
CA ASP A 373 -21.41 0.55 -4.29
C ASP A 373 -21.29 -0.83 -3.65
N ASN A 374 -22.41 -1.54 -3.45
CA ASN A 374 -22.41 -2.90 -2.91
C ASN A 374 -21.58 -3.86 -3.78
N ARG A 375 -21.70 -3.76 -5.11
CA ARG A 375 -20.94 -4.57 -6.07
C ARG A 375 -19.46 -4.16 -6.14
N LEU A 376 -19.14 -2.88 -5.97
CA LEU A 376 -17.77 -2.40 -5.89
C LEU A 376 -17.08 -2.91 -4.63
N ARG A 377 -17.76 -2.85 -3.47
CA ARG A 377 -17.29 -3.42 -2.20
C ARG A 377 -17.05 -4.91 -2.33
N MET A 378 -18.03 -5.67 -2.85
CA MET A 378 -17.87 -7.12 -3.06
C MET A 378 -16.74 -7.46 -4.03
N HIS A 379 -16.58 -6.70 -5.11
CA HIS A 379 -15.49 -6.92 -6.05
C HIS A 379 -14.13 -6.71 -5.37
N LEU A 380 -13.94 -5.61 -4.65
CA LEU A 380 -12.71 -5.37 -3.89
C LEU A 380 -12.48 -6.42 -2.81
N PHE A 381 -13.52 -6.80 -2.07
CA PHE A 381 -13.45 -7.89 -1.10
C PHE A 381 -12.97 -9.20 -1.75
N THR A 382 -13.49 -9.58 -2.92
CA THR A 382 -13.00 -10.78 -3.62
C THR A 382 -11.54 -10.68 -4.04
N CYS A 383 -11.05 -9.48 -4.38
CA CYS A 383 -9.64 -9.25 -4.68
C CYS A 383 -8.77 -9.37 -3.42
N VAL A 384 -9.23 -8.83 -2.29
CA VAL A 384 -8.56 -8.99 -0.99
C VAL A 384 -8.53 -10.46 -0.58
N LEU A 385 -9.63 -11.20 -0.75
CA LEU A 385 -9.67 -12.63 -0.48
C LEU A 385 -8.68 -13.42 -1.35
N SER A 386 -8.55 -13.08 -2.64
CA SER A 386 -7.50 -13.65 -3.51
C SER A 386 -6.10 -13.40 -2.95
N LEU A 387 -5.86 -12.18 -2.45
CA LEU A 387 -4.58 -11.79 -1.87
C LEU A 387 -4.30 -12.55 -0.57
N VAL A 388 -5.30 -12.75 0.30
CA VAL A 388 -5.19 -13.57 1.52
C VAL A 388 -4.77 -15.00 1.17
N LEU A 389 -5.45 -15.63 0.21
CA LEU A 389 -5.11 -16.99 -0.22
C LEU A 389 -3.69 -17.07 -0.77
N TYR A 390 -3.29 -16.08 -1.59
CA TYR A 390 -1.97 -16.02 -2.16
C TYR A 390 -0.87 -15.85 -1.11
N ARG A 391 -1.06 -14.90 -0.18
CA ARG A 391 -0.10 -14.62 0.88
C ARG A 391 0.00 -15.75 1.89
N TYR A 392 -1.12 -16.41 2.19
CA TYR A 392 -1.11 -17.60 3.03
C TYR A 392 -0.38 -18.78 2.37
N MET A 393 -0.50 -18.97 1.06
CA MET A 393 0.29 -19.96 0.32
C MET A 393 1.79 -19.64 0.42
N LEU A 394 2.19 -18.38 0.21
CA LEU A 394 3.58 -17.97 0.37
C LEU A 394 4.09 -18.13 1.81
N PHE A 395 3.25 -17.87 2.81
CA PHE A 395 3.56 -18.10 4.22
C PHE A 395 3.85 -19.58 4.50
N LYS A 396 3.08 -20.51 3.93
CA LYS A 396 3.38 -21.94 4.03
C LYS A 396 4.70 -22.33 3.39
N LEU A 397 5.09 -21.67 2.32
CA LEU A 397 6.31 -21.95 1.55
C LEU A 397 7.54 -21.18 2.05
N LYS A 398 7.42 -20.39 3.13
CA LYS A 398 8.47 -19.48 3.60
C LYS A 398 9.80 -20.19 3.89
N ASP A 399 9.73 -21.43 4.39
CA ASP A 399 10.91 -22.21 4.78
C ASP A 399 11.67 -22.78 3.58
N LEU A 400 11.07 -22.79 2.39
CA LEU A 400 11.77 -23.19 1.16
C LEU A 400 12.79 -22.13 0.71
N LYS A 401 12.74 -20.91 1.25
CA LYS A 401 13.62 -19.77 0.91
C LYS A 401 13.64 -19.43 -0.58
N LEU A 402 12.54 -19.71 -1.28
CA LEU A 402 12.33 -19.36 -2.68
C LEU A 402 11.77 -17.94 -2.80
N THR A 403 12.07 -17.27 -3.90
CA THR A 403 11.50 -15.95 -4.18
C THR A 403 10.07 -16.09 -4.72
N GLU A 404 9.25 -15.05 -4.50
CA GLU A 404 7.86 -15.02 -4.98
C GLU A 404 7.72 -15.28 -6.50
N PRO A 405 8.57 -14.71 -7.39
CA PRO A 405 8.51 -15.00 -8.82
C PRO A 405 8.76 -16.47 -9.14
N VAL A 406 9.76 -17.09 -8.50
CA VAL A 406 10.10 -18.51 -8.71
C VAL A 406 8.94 -19.40 -8.29
N ILE A 407 8.38 -19.19 -7.09
CA ILE A 407 7.21 -19.97 -6.62
C ILE A 407 6.05 -19.88 -7.61
N ARG A 408 5.78 -18.67 -8.12
CA ARG A 408 4.68 -18.43 -9.06
C ARG A 408 4.88 -19.15 -10.39
N GLU A 409 6.10 -19.13 -10.92
CA GLU A 409 6.45 -19.80 -12.17
C GLU A 409 6.37 -21.32 -12.03
N GLU A 410 6.95 -21.89 -10.98
CA GLU A 410 6.94 -23.33 -10.72
C GLU A 410 5.50 -23.86 -10.55
N ILE A 411 4.67 -23.17 -9.77
CA ILE A 411 3.25 -23.55 -9.58
C ILE A 411 2.46 -23.46 -10.90
N ARG A 412 2.72 -22.43 -11.73
CA ARG A 412 2.04 -22.27 -13.02
C ARG A 412 2.36 -23.41 -13.98
N ASN A 413 3.57 -23.98 -13.87
CA ASN A 413 4.05 -25.05 -14.74
C ASN A 413 3.72 -26.46 -14.20
N MET A 414 3.11 -26.59 -13.03
CA MET A 414 2.59 -27.87 -12.54
C MET A 414 1.32 -28.24 -13.31
N ARG A 415 1.31 -29.41 -13.95
CA ARG A 415 0.18 -29.89 -14.76
C ARG A 415 -0.33 -31.23 -14.26
N LEU A 416 -1.65 -31.33 -14.16
CA LEU A 416 -2.39 -32.56 -13.94
C LEU A 416 -3.01 -32.99 -15.27
N ALA A 417 -2.66 -34.19 -15.72
CA ALA A 417 -3.21 -34.81 -16.91
C ALA A 417 -4.27 -35.87 -16.54
N PHE A 418 -5.26 -36.03 -17.41
CA PHE A 418 -6.20 -37.14 -17.38
C PHE A 418 -5.87 -38.07 -18.53
N VAL A 419 -5.38 -39.27 -18.21
CA VAL A 419 -4.89 -40.24 -19.19
C VAL A 419 -5.87 -41.40 -19.26
N LYS A 420 -6.25 -41.78 -20.48
CA LYS A 420 -7.03 -42.98 -20.79
C LYS A 420 -6.10 -43.94 -21.53
N GLU A 421 -5.89 -45.12 -20.97
CA GLU A 421 -5.15 -46.19 -21.65
C GLU A 421 -5.99 -46.77 -22.78
N ASP A 422 -5.35 -47.11 -23.89
CA ASP A 422 -6.05 -47.66 -25.05
C ASP A 422 -6.73 -48.99 -24.69
N GLY A 423 -7.99 -49.15 -25.09
CA GLY A 423 -8.84 -50.28 -24.68
C GLY A 423 -9.41 -50.23 -23.25
N SER A 424 -9.06 -49.25 -22.40
CA SER A 424 -9.64 -49.08 -21.07
C SER A 424 -10.74 -48.01 -21.05
N ASN A 425 -11.84 -48.24 -20.34
CA ASN A 425 -12.84 -47.19 -20.07
C ASN A 425 -12.51 -46.35 -18.83
N SER A 426 -11.43 -46.67 -18.12
CA SER A 426 -11.01 -45.92 -16.93
C SER A 426 -10.13 -44.72 -17.30
N VAL A 427 -10.40 -43.58 -16.66
CA VAL A 427 -9.56 -42.37 -16.76
C VAL A 427 -8.73 -42.25 -15.50
N LYS A 428 -7.40 -42.24 -15.64
CA LYS A 428 -6.46 -42.04 -14.53
C LYS A 428 -6.02 -40.57 -14.48
N LYS A 429 -5.81 -40.07 -13.27
CA LYS A 429 -5.21 -38.75 -13.02
C LYS A 429 -3.70 -38.96 -12.85
N VAL A 430 -2.89 -38.23 -13.60
CA VAL A 430 -1.42 -38.35 -13.58
C VAL A 430 -0.81 -36.96 -13.53
N LEU A 431 0.09 -36.71 -12.58
CA LEU A 431 0.90 -35.50 -12.57
C LEU A 431 2.01 -35.61 -13.63
N GLU A 432 2.20 -34.56 -14.42
CA GLU A 432 3.38 -34.48 -15.29
C GLU A 432 4.67 -34.48 -14.44
N ASN A 433 5.79 -34.85 -15.06
CA ASN A 433 7.09 -34.89 -14.38
C ASN A 433 7.41 -33.54 -13.71
N MET A 434 7.47 -33.55 -12.38
CA MET A 434 7.75 -32.36 -11.59
C MET A 434 9.25 -32.11 -11.47
N THR A 435 9.65 -30.83 -11.53
CA THR A 435 11.00 -30.42 -11.15
C THR A 435 11.25 -30.69 -9.65
N PRO A 436 12.51 -30.77 -9.18
CA PRO A 436 12.81 -30.89 -7.75
C PRO A 436 12.20 -29.78 -6.90
N ILE A 437 12.09 -28.56 -7.46
CA ILE A 437 11.44 -27.43 -6.79
C ILE A 437 9.93 -27.66 -6.70
N GLN A 438 9.30 -28.11 -7.78
CA GLN A 438 7.88 -28.44 -7.80
C GLN A 438 7.53 -29.52 -6.78
N VAL A 439 8.33 -30.59 -6.68
CA VAL A 439 8.12 -31.65 -5.67
C VAL A 439 8.16 -31.08 -4.25
N ARG A 440 9.13 -30.20 -3.96
CA ARG A 440 9.22 -29.53 -2.64
C ARG A 440 8.00 -28.66 -2.35
N ILE A 441 7.52 -27.89 -3.32
CA ILE A 441 6.31 -27.06 -3.19
C ILE A 441 5.08 -27.95 -2.98
N TYR A 442 4.93 -29.00 -3.79
CA TYR A 442 3.83 -29.95 -3.76
C TYR A 442 3.68 -30.59 -2.37
N ASN A 443 4.78 -31.15 -1.84
CA ASN A 443 4.82 -31.77 -0.52
C ASN A 443 4.56 -30.76 0.60
N CYS A 444 5.13 -29.55 0.52
CA CYS A 444 4.97 -28.53 1.54
C CYS A 444 3.52 -28.01 1.63
N LEU A 445 2.81 -27.92 0.50
CA LEU A 445 1.40 -27.56 0.46
C LEU A 445 0.47 -28.71 0.83
N GLY A 446 0.98 -29.95 0.81
CA GLY A 446 0.23 -31.17 1.00
C GLY A 446 -0.77 -31.36 -0.14
N LEU A 447 -0.32 -31.38 -1.39
CA LEU A 447 -1.23 -31.49 -2.54
C LEU A 447 -1.67 -32.93 -2.84
N GLU A 448 -0.99 -33.93 -2.27
CA GLU A 448 -1.28 -35.37 -2.38
C GLU A 448 -2.68 -35.77 -1.91
N LYS A 449 -3.27 -35.00 -0.99
CA LYS A 449 -4.65 -35.19 -0.53
C LYS A 449 -5.72 -34.73 -1.52
N TYR A 450 -5.36 -33.98 -2.56
CA TYR A 450 -6.30 -33.43 -3.54
C TYR A 450 -6.07 -33.99 -4.95
N VAL A 451 -4.85 -34.38 -5.25
CA VAL A 451 -4.39 -34.87 -6.55
C VAL A 451 -3.53 -36.10 -6.29
N PRO A 452 -3.76 -37.23 -6.99
CA PRO A 452 -3.03 -38.47 -6.72
C PRO A 452 -1.53 -38.38 -6.96
#